data_AF-A0A7V3RYL5-F1
#
_entry.id   AF-A0A7V3RYL5-F1
#
_cell.length_a   1.000
_cell.length_b   1.000
_cell.length_c   1.000
_cell.angle_alpha   90.00
_cell.angle_beta   90.00
_cell.angle_gamma   90.00
#
_symmetry.space_group_name_H-M   'P 1'
#
loop_
_entity.id
_entity.type
_entity.pdbx_description
1 polymer ?
#
loop_
_entity_poly.entity_id
_entity_poly.type
_entity_poly.pdbx_seq_one_letter_code
_entity_poly.pdbx_strand_id
1 'polypeptide(L)'
;MKNYTPRQIVEELDKYIIGQAEAKRSVAIALRNRWRRRMVPSELRDEITPKNIIMIGPTGVGKTEIARRLSRLAEAPFLKVEATKYTEVG
;
A
#
# COMPACT_ATOMS: atom_id res chain seq x y z
N MET A 1 8.02 -11.43 -6.22
CA MET A 1 6.62 -11.00 -6.01
C MET A 1 5.68 -12.00 -6.62
N LYS A 2 4.95 -12.76 -5.78
CA LYS A 2 3.77 -13.50 -6.24
C LYS A 2 2.80 -12.52 -6.92
N ASN A 3 2.26 -12.94 -8.07
CA ASN A 3 1.40 -12.11 -8.90
C ASN A 3 -0.03 -12.09 -8.35
N TYR A 4 -0.26 -11.40 -7.24
CA TYR A 4 -1.59 -11.29 -6.66
C TYR A 4 -2.50 -10.38 -7.50
N THR A 5 -3.73 -10.81 -7.68
CA THR A 5 -4.81 -9.94 -8.16
C THR A 5 -5.27 -9.01 -7.04
N PRO A 6 -5.89 -7.85 -7.35
CA PRO A 6 -6.42 -6.97 -6.31
C PRO A 6 -7.35 -7.69 -5.32
N ARG A 7 -8.16 -8.63 -5.81
CA ARG A 7 -9.08 -9.41 -4.98
C ARG A 7 -8.34 -10.29 -3.98
N GLN A 8 -7.31 -11.01 -4.42
CA GLN A 8 -6.47 -11.83 -3.54
C GLN A 8 -5.73 -11.00 -2.49
N ILE A 9 -5.30 -9.78 -2.84
CA ILE A 9 -4.68 -8.86 -1.87
C ILE A 9 -5.70 -8.47 -0.79
N VAL A 10 -6.94 -8.14 -1.17
CA VAL A 10 -8.00 -7.81 -0.21
C VAL A 10 -8.30 -9.00 0.69
N GLU A 11 -8.47 -10.20 0.12
CA GLU A 11 -8.73 -11.44 0.87
C GLU A 11 -7.60 -11.76 1.86
N GLU A 12 -6.35 -11.50 1.50
CA GLU A 12 -5.22 -11.68 2.42
C GLU A 12 -5.20 -10.62 3.53
N LEU A 13 -5.58 -9.37 3.24
CA LEU A 13 -5.71 -8.32 4.24
C LEU A 13 -6.91 -8.56 5.18
N ASP A 14 -7.99 -9.19 4.71
CA ASP A 14 -9.18 -9.53 5.50
C ASP A 14 -8.86 -10.50 6.65
N LYS A 15 -7.81 -11.32 6.53
CA LYS A 15 -7.36 -12.22 7.61
C LYS A 15 -6.83 -11.49 8.84
N TYR A 16 -6.45 -10.21 8.71
CA TYR A 16 -5.76 -9.45 9.75
C TYR A 16 -6.46 -8.15 10.13
N ILE A 17 -7.22 -7.55 9.21
CA ILE A 17 -7.89 -6.27 9.40
C ILE A 17 -9.38 -6.49 9.23
N ILE A 18 -10.21 -6.09 10.19
CA ILE A 18 -11.66 -6.15 10.07
C ILE A 18 -12.19 -4.85 9.45
N GLY A 19 -13.13 -4.95 8.51
CA GLY A 19 -13.72 -3.79 7.82
C GLY A 19 -12.74 -3.06 6.89
N GLN A 20 -12.85 -1.73 6.78
CA GLN A 20 -11.97 -0.87 5.96
C GLN A 20 -11.87 -1.29 4.48
N ALA A 21 -12.98 -1.74 3.88
CA ALA A 21 -13.01 -2.31 2.53
C ALA A 21 -12.44 -1.35 1.46
N GLU A 22 -12.77 -0.06 1.55
CA GLU A 22 -12.27 0.95 0.62
C GLU A 22 -10.75 1.11 0.72
N ALA A 23 -10.20 1.21 1.93
CA ALA A 23 -8.77 1.32 2.15
C ALA A 23 -8.02 0.09 1.61
N LYS A 24 -8.54 -1.13 1.89
CA LYS A 24 -7.98 -2.39 1.36
C LYS A 24 -8.00 -2.42 -0.18
N ARG A 25 -9.11 -2.02 -0.80
CA ARG A 25 -9.23 -1.94 -2.25
C ARG A 25 -8.23 -0.96 -2.85
N SER A 26 -8.11 0.22 -2.27
CA SER A 26 -7.19 1.27 -2.72
C SER A 26 -5.74 0.81 -2.68
N VAL A 27 -5.29 0.18 -1.58
CA VAL A 27 -3.92 -0.35 -1.49
C VAL A 27 -3.67 -1.53 -2.43
N ALA A 28 -4.67 -2.39 -2.64
CA ALA A 28 -4.57 -3.52 -3.55
C ALA A 28 -4.39 -3.07 -5.00
N ILE A 29 -5.11 -2.02 -5.42
CA ILE A 29 -4.98 -1.43 -6.75
C ILE A 29 -3.60 -0.77 -6.91
N ALA A 30 -3.12 -0.03 -5.92
CA ALA A 30 -1.80 0.59 -5.99
C ALA A 30 -0.67 -0.44 -6.12
N LEU A 31 -0.74 -1.54 -5.37
CA LEU A 31 0.22 -2.64 -5.48
C LEU A 31 0.14 -3.32 -6.86
N ARG A 32 -1.08 -3.57 -7.37
CA ARG A 32 -1.28 -4.12 -8.72
C ARG A 32 -0.73 -3.21 -9.81
N ASN A 33 -0.86 -1.90 -9.66
CA ASN A 33 -0.33 -0.94 -10.61
C ASN A 33 1.20 -0.97 -10.66
N ARG A 34 1.90 -1.21 -9.54
CA ARG A 34 3.36 -1.45 -9.56
C ARG A 34 3.73 -2.68 -10.38
N TRP A 35 2.96 -3.76 -10.29
CA TRP A 35 3.19 -4.94 -11.12
C TRP A 35 2.91 -4.66 -12.60
N ARG A 36 1.79 -3.99 -12.92
CA ARG A 36 1.45 -3.58 -14.30
C ARG A 36 2.53 -2.70 -14.93
N ARG A 37 3.08 -1.76 -14.17
CA ARG A 37 4.20 -0.91 -14.62
C ARG A 37 5.41 -1.73 -15.07
N ARG A 38 5.68 -2.90 -14.47
CA ARG A 38 6.82 -3.74 -14.91
C ARG A 38 6.60 -4.43 -16.25
N MET A 39 5.34 -4.50 -16.72
CA MET A 39 4.98 -5.19 -17.95
C MET A 39 4.90 -4.27 -19.17
N VAL A 40 4.96 -2.95 -19.00
CA VAL A 40 4.95 -2.02 -20.15
C VAL A 40 6.37 -1.89 -20.76
N PRO A 41 6.52 -1.37 -21.99
CA PRO A 41 7.82 -1.06 -22.59
C PRO A 41 8.63 -0.08 -21.73
N SER A 42 9.96 -0.19 -21.74
CA SER A 42 10.87 0.58 -20.87
C SER A 42 10.65 2.09 -20.95
N GLU A 43 10.45 2.62 -22.15
CA GLU A 43 10.21 4.06 -22.40
C GLU A 43 9.00 4.57 -21.60
N LEU A 44 7.91 3.80 -21.57
CA LEU A 44 6.70 4.14 -20.84
C LEU A 44 6.82 3.86 -19.32
N ARG A 45 7.74 2.98 -18.90
CA ARG A 45 7.88 2.64 -17.47
C ARG A 45 8.27 3.86 -16.64
N ASP A 46 9.12 4.72 -17.17
CA ASP A 46 9.66 5.84 -16.40
C ASP A 46 8.67 6.99 -16.26
N GLU A 47 7.73 7.11 -17.20
CA GLU A 47 6.63 8.07 -17.14
C GLU A 47 5.53 7.68 -16.12
N ILE A 48 5.43 6.39 -15.75
CA ILE A 48 4.40 5.91 -14.84
C ILE A 48 4.84 6.07 -13.38
N THR A 49 4.32 7.12 -12.74
CA THR A 49 4.55 7.37 -11.32
C THR A 49 3.73 6.43 -10.41
N PRO A 50 4.26 6.07 -9.22
CA PRO A 50 3.49 5.34 -8.22
C PRO A 50 2.23 6.08 -7.80
N LYS A 51 1.12 5.35 -7.63
CA LYS A 51 -0.11 5.90 -7.04
C LYS A 51 0.01 5.87 -5.51
N ASN A 52 0.54 6.96 -4.96
CA ASN A 52 0.63 7.16 -3.51
C ASN A 52 -0.77 7.27 -2.89
N ILE A 53 -0.88 6.91 -1.61
CA ILE A 53 -2.17 6.80 -0.90
C ILE A 53 -2.11 7.65 0.36
N ILE A 54 -3.15 8.45 0.56
CA ILE A 54 -3.42 9.17 1.80
C ILE A 54 -4.56 8.43 2.50
N MET A 55 -4.32 7.94 3.72
CA MET A 55 -5.36 7.30 4.53
C MET A 55 -5.87 8.29 5.58
N ILE A 56 -7.16 8.63 5.52
CA ILE A 56 -7.80 9.57 6.44
C ILE A 56 -8.71 8.79 7.39
N GLY A 57 -8.61 9.06 8.69
CA GLY A 57 -9.46 8.44 9.71
C GLY A 57 -8.88 8.54 11.12
N PRO A 58 -9.64 8.20 12.18
CA PRO A 58 -9.19 8.31 13.56
C PRO A 58 -8.09 7.29 13.90
N THR A 59 -7.46 7.44 15.07
CA THR A 59 -6.47 6.47 15.57
C THR A 59 -7.14 5.11 15.84
N GLY A 60 -6.36 4.02 15.82
CA GLY A 60 -6.87 2.68 16.12
C GLY A 60 -7.63 1.94 15.01
N VAL A 61 -8.06 2.61 13.92
CA VAL A 61 -8.87 1.98 12.85
C VAL A 61 -8.12 1.07 11.87
N GLY A 62 -6.81 0.86 12.07
CA GLY A 62 -6.01 -0.08 11.25
C GLY A 62 -5.24 0.52 10.07
N LYS A 63 -5.15 1.85 9.92
CA LYS A 63 -4.38 2.50 8.82
C LYS A 63 -2.95 1.98 8.70
N THR A 64 -2.20 1.99 9.81
CA THR A 64 -0.81 1.51 9.85
C THR A 64 -0.71 0.00 9.64
N GLU A 65 -1.70 -0.76 10.12
CA GLU A 65 -1.71 -2.23 9.98
C GLU A 65 -1.95 -2.65 8.53
N ILE A 66 -2.83 -1.95 7.80
CA ILE A 66 -3.01 -2.14 6.35
C ILE A 66 -1.67 -1.98 5.63
N ALA A 67 -0.95 -0.89 5.86
CA ALA A 67 0.33 -0.64 5.21
C ALA A 67 1.40 -1.68 5.59
N ARG A 68 1.47 -2.08 6.87
CA ARG A 68 2.40 -3.10 7.40
C ARG A 68 2.11 -4.49 6.85
N ARG A 69 0.83 -4.88 6.71
CA ARG A 69 0.45 -6.19 6.16
C ARG A 69 0.67 -6.25 4.65
N LEU A 70 0.35 -5.16 3.96
CA LEU A 70 0.61 -5.04 2.53
C LEU A 70 2.09 -5.18 2.19
N SER A 71 2.99 -4.60 2.98
CA SER A 71 4.44 -4.72 2.75
C SER A 71 4.94 -6.15 2.96
N ARG A 72 4.46 -6.85 4.00
CA ARG A 72 4.75 -8.28 4.21
C ARG A 72 4.26 -9.13 3.03
N LEU A 73 3.04 -8.90 2.56
CA LEU A 73 2.45 -9.60 1.41
C LEU A 73 3.25 -9.36 0.13
N ALA A 74 3.73 -8.14 -0.07
CA ALA A 74 4.52 -7.74 -1.23
C ALA A 74 6.00 -8.14 -1.12
N GLU A 75 6.45 -8.71 0.02
CA GLU A 75 7.86 -8.92 0.35
C GLU A 75 8.69 -7.64 0.16
N ALA A 76 8.13 -6.51 0.57
CA ALA A 76 8.70 -5.19 0.40
C ALA A 76 9.24 -4.61 1.71
N PRO A 77 10.36 -3.86 1.68
CA PRO A 77 10.82 -3.09 2.84
C PRO A 77 9.74 -2.14 3.36
N PHE A 78 9.61 -2.02 4.68
CA PHE A 78 8.61 -1.18 5.32
C PHE A 78 9.24 -0.34 6.44
N LEU A 79 8.99 0.97 6.38
CA LEU A 79 9.44 1.93 7.38
C LEU A 79 8.23 2.77 7.81
N LYS A 80 8.04 2.93 9.12
CA LYS A 80 7.08 3.86 9.71
C LYS A 80 7.84 5.07 10.23
N VAL A 81 7.48 6.25 9.76
CA VAL A 81 7.97 7.53 10.29
C VAL A 81 6.80 8.38 10.74
N GLU A 82 7.03 9.23 11.73
CA GLU A 82 6.06 10.22 12.20
C GLU A 82 6.48 11.57 11.64
N ALA A 83 5.60 12.23 10.89
CA ALA A 83 5.93 13.47 10.19
C ALA A 83 6.30 14.60 11.16
N THR A 84 5.66 14.64 12.33
CA THR A 84 5.91 15.64 13.39
C THR A 84 7.33 15.58 13.95
N LYS A 85 8.01 14.42 13.86
CA LYS A 85 9.42 14.29 14.24
C LYS A 85 10.34 15.23 13.46
N TYR A 86 9.91 15.67 12.27
CA TYR A 86 10.69 16.55 11.39
C TYR A 86 10.26 18.02 11.48
N THR A 87 9.28 18.33 12.32
CA THR A 87 8.85 19.70 12.61
C THR A 87 9.25 20.16 14.00
N GLU A 88 9.70 19.26 14.89
CA GLU A 88 10.44 19.61 16.10
C GLU A 88 11.85 20.08 15.70
N VAL A 89 11.91 21.34 15.28
CA VAL A 89 13.09 22.17 15.52
C VAL A 89 13.19 22.29 17.05
N GLY A 90 14.40 22.24 17.61
CA GLY A 90 14.62 22.29 19.07
C GLY A 90 13.84 23.36 19.82
#